data_AF-A0A969FCQ8-F1
#
_entry.id   AF-A0A969FCQ8-F1
#
_cell.length_a   1.000
_cell.length_b   1.000
_cell.length_c   1.000
_cell.angle_alpha   90.00
_cell.angle_beta   90.00
_cell.angle_gamma   90.00
#
_symmetry.space_group_name_H-M   'P 1'
#
loop_
_entity.id
_entity.type
_entity.pdbx_description
1 polymer ?
#
loop_
_entity_poly.entity_id
_entity_poly.type
_entity_poly.pdbx_seq_one_letter_code
_entity_poly.pdbx_strand_id
1 'polypeptide(L)'
;MTYSISQFKMTLHNLGYSLGPDGLNSNHGNLLDLYTQSAIQEFQAYFGLPMTGKVDQPTSERARQLIRNLQHSLNLTTDAQLPINEFYGPRMIRAVMCFQQLHDMPMTGIAGSTVRQKLNEEVKQLLRQRVCAVEGMLVGNG
;
A
#
# COMPACT_ATOMS: atom_id res chain seq x y z
N MET A 1 -0.50 -8.81 -15.69
CA MET A 1 -1.81 -9.39 -15.33
C MET A 1 -2.71 -8.28 -14.79
N THR A 2 -4.02 -8.38 -15.01
CA THR A 2 -5.02 -7.44 -14.47
C THR A 2 -5.64 -8.07 -13.22
N TYR A 3 -5.88 -7.29 -12.17
CA TYR A 3 -6.58 -7.83 -10.99
C TYR A 3 -7.99 -8.25 -11.36
N SER A 4 -8.48 -9.32 -10.73
CA SER A 4 -9.93 -9.54 -10.65
C SER A 4 -10.57 -8.45 -9.78
N ILE A 5 -11.86 -8.19 -9.99
CA ILE A 5 -12.61 -7.21 -9.19
C ILE A 5 -12.53 -7.54 -7.69
N SER A 6 -12.68 -8.82 -7.32
CA SER A 6 -12.59 -9.27 -5.93
C SER A 6 -11.20 -8.98 -5.31
N GLN A 7 -10.11 -9.29 -6.03
CA GLN A 7 -8.76 -8.97 -5.56
C GLN A 7 -8.53 -7.46 -5.43
N PHE A 8 -9.10 -6.66 -6.35
CA PHE A 8 -8.98 -5.22 -6.30
C PHE A 8 -9.80 -4.61 -5.14
N LYS A 9 -11.01 -5.12 -4.87
CA LYS A 9 -11.81 -4.74 -3.69
C LYS A 9 -11.02 -4.96 -2.40
N MET A 10 -10.44 -6.15 -2.22
CA MET A 10 -9.59 -6.43 -1.05
C MET A 10 -8.40 -5.46 -0.95
N THR A 11 -7.78 -5.15 -2.08
CA THR A 11 -6.67 -4.20 -2.16
C THR A 11 -7.11 -2.79 -1.74
N LEU A 12 -8.23 -2.30 -2.27
CA LEU A 12 -8.78 -0.98 -1.91
C LEU A 12 -9.12 -0.88 -0.43
N HIS A 13 -9.81 -1.88 0.11
CA HIS A 13 -10.12 -1.96 1.54
C HIS A 13 -8.84 -1.87 2.39
N ASN A 14 -7.82 -2.65 2.04
CA ASN A 14 -6.55 -2.68 2.78
C ASN A 14 -5.69 -1.42 2.57
N LEU A 15 -5.98 -0.61 1.54
CA LEU A 15 -5.38 0.72 1.33
C LEU A 15 -6.20 1.84 1.98
N GLY A 16 -7.31 1.49 2.64
CA GLY A 16 -8.18 2.41 3.38
C GLY A 16 -9.24 3.12 2.54
N TYR A 17 -9.54 2.64 1.34
CA TYR A 17 -10.67 3.15 0.55
C TYR A 17 -11.97 2.51 1.03
N SER A 18 -13.02 3.32 1.14
CA SER A 18 -14.33 2.87 1.60
C SER A 18 -15.07 2.14 0.49
N LEU A 19 -15.52 0.90 0.76
CA LEU A 19 -16.35 0.12 -0.14
C LEU A 19 -17.85 0.22 0.20
N GLY A 20 -18.23 1.20 1.03
CA GLY A 20 -19.59 1.37 1.49
C GLY A 20 -19.96 0.47 2.68
N PRO A 21 -21.24 0.42 3.08
CA PRO A 21 -21.70 -0.24 4.30
C PRO A 21 -21.50 -1.76 4.28
N ASP A 22 -21.60 -2.37 3.11
CA ASP A 22 -21.44 -3.81 2.94
C ASP A 22 -19.96 -4.24 2.87
N GLY A 23 -19.04 -3.29 2.65
CA GLY A 23 -17.60 -3.55 2.63
C GLY A 23 -17.20 -4.65 1.63
N LEU A 24 -16.55 -5.70 2.14
CA LEU A 24 -16.19 -6.89 1.36
C LEU A 24 -17.31 -7.93 1.27
N ASN A 25 -18.41 -7.76 2.02
CA ASN A 25 -19.53 -8.69 2.10
C ASN A 25 -20.62 -8.42 1.05
N SER A 26 -20.44 -7.43 0.17
CA SER A 26 -21.34 -7.22 -0.95
C SER A 26 -21.52 -8.53 -1.72
N ASN A 27 -22.72 -9.13 -1.68
CA ASN A 27 -23.10 -10.36 -2.39
C ASN A 27 -22.97 -10.26 -3.93
N HIS A 28 -22.51 -9.11 -4.43
CA HIS A 28 -22.15 -8.81 -5.81
C HIS A 28 -20.73 -9.30 -6.14
N GLY A 29 -20.41 -10.56 -5.84
CA GLY A 29 -19.04 -11.11 -5.79
C GLY A 29 -18.09 -10.69 -6.93
N ASN A 30 -18.59 -10.54 -8.16
CA ASN A 30 -17.84 -10.07 -9.34
C ASN A 30 -18.42 -8.82 -10.02
N LEU A 31 -19.47 -8.21 -9.45
CA LEU A 31 -20.07 -6.99 -9.96
C LEU A 31 -19.47 -5.77 -9.25
N LEU A 32 -19.21 -4.74 -10.05
CA LEU A 32 -18.90 -3.40 -9.57
C LEU A 32 -20.20 -2.79 -9.03
N ASP A 33 -20.31 -2.74 -7.70
CA ASP A 33 -21.32 -1.91 -7.04
C ASP A 33 -20.89 -0.43 -7.10
N LEU A 34 -21.85 0.47 -6.89
CA LEU A 34 -21.60 1.91 -6.97
C LEU A 34 -20.50 2.36 -5.99
N TYR A 35 -20.44 1.76 -4.79
CA TYR A 35 -19.41 2.09 -3.80
C TYR A 35 -18.01 1.67 -4.24
N THR A 36 -17.84 0.45 -4.78
CA THR A 36 -16.55 0.00 -5.32
C THR A 36 -16.15 0.86 -6.52
N GLN A 37 -17.09 1.21 -7.40
CA GLN A 37 -16.80 2.08 -8.54
C GLN A 37 -16.28 3.44 -8.06
N SER A 38 -16.94 4.06 -7.07
CA SER A 38 -16.49 5.31 -6.46
C SER A 38 -15.10 5.16 -5.82
N ALA A 39 -14.85 4.07 -5.09
CA ALA A 39 -13.54 3.81 -4.49
C ALA A 39 -12.43 3.65 -5.55
N ILE A 40 -12.74 3.03 -6.70
CA ILE A 40 -11.81 2.96 -7.84
C ILE A 40 -11.58 4.35 -8.42
N GLN A 41 -12.62 5.16 -8.59
CA GLN A 41 -12.48 6.53 -9.09
C GLN A 41 -11.64 7.40 -8.16
N GLU A 42 -11.81 7.27 -6.84
CA GLU A 42 -10.97 7.94 -5.85
C GLU A 42 -9.51 7.49 -5.94
N PHE A 43 -9.27 6.18 -6.07
CA PHE A 43 -7.93 5.65 -6.30
C PHE A 43 -7.31 6.22 -7.59
N GLN A 44 -8.08 6.23 -8.68
CA GLN A 44 -7.64 6.77 -9.97
C GLN A 44 -7.32 8.26 -9.87
N ALA A 45 -8.19 9.05 -9.26
CA ALA A 45 -7.99 10.48 -9.04
C ALA A 45 -6.73 10.75 -8.21
N TYR A 46 -6.55 10.02 -7.10
CA TYR A 46 -5.40 10.16 -6.23
C TYR A 46 -4.06 9.94 -6.97
N PHE A 47 -4.05 9.04 -7.95
CA PHE A 47 -2.87 8.72 -8.74
C PHE A 47 -2.80 9.41 -10.10
N GLY A 48 -3.72 10.34 -10.40
CA GLY A 48 -3.76 11.06 -11.67
C GLY A 48 -4.08 10.16 -12.88
N LEU A 49 -4.78 9.05 -12.67
CA LEU A 49 -5.24 8.15 -13.71
C LEU A 49 -6.61 8.59 -14.27
N PRO A 50 -6.98 8.15 -15.49
CA PRO A 50 -8.34 8.35 -15.98
C PRO A 50 -9.37 7.75 -15.02
N MET A 51 -10.34 8.57 -14.56
CA MET A 51 -11.38 8.19 -13.59
C MET A 51 -12.49 7.33 -14.22
N THR A 52 -12.13 6.23 -14.85
CA THR A 52 -13.05 5.32 -15.55
C THR A 52 -13.97 4.55 -14.59
N GLY A 53 -13.60 4.44 -13.30
CA GLY A 53 -14.27 3.59 -12.33
C GLY A 53 -14.13 2.10 -12.62
N LYS A 54 -13.20 1.72 -13.50
CA LYS A 54 -12.92 0.33 -13.89
C LYS A 54 -11.50 -0.06 -13.50
N VAL A 55 -11.31 -1.35 -13.25
CA VAL A 55 -9.98 -1.94 -12.96
C VAL A 55 -9.22 -2.16 -14.27
N ASP A 56 -8.93 -1.07 -14.97
CA ASP A 56 -8.20 -1.11 -16.24
C ASP A 56 -6.70 -1.43 -16.02
N GLN A 57 -5.98 -1.71 -17.10
CA GLN A 57 -4.56 -2.02 -17.07
C GLN A 57 -3.69 -0.97 -16.33
N PRO A 58 -3.83 0.36 -16.57
CA PRO A 58 -3.06 1.36 -15.82
C PRO A 58 -3.43 1.38 -14.33
N THR A 59 -4.72 1.23 -14.00
CA THR A 59 -5.20 1.15 -12.61
C THR A 59 -4.60 -0.06 -11.88
N SER A 60 -4.62 -1.22 -12.53
CA SER A 60 -4.02 -2.44 -11.99
C SER A 60 -2.52 -2.31 -11.80
N GLU A 61 -1.78 -1.84 -12.81
CA GLU A 61 -0.33 -1.62 -12.68
C GLU A 61 -0.01 -0.67 -11.54
N ARG A 62 -0.74 0.44 -11.40
CA ARG A 62 -0.51 1.40 -10.34
C ARG A 62 -0.71 0.80 -8.95
N ALA A 63 -1.77 0.01 -8.76
CA ALA A 63 -2.00 -0.69 -7.51
C ALA A 63 -0.91 -1.75 -7.22
N ARG A 64 -0.46 -2.50 -8.23
CA ARG A 64 0.64 -3.48 -8.08
C ARG A 64 1.95 -2.80 -7.67
N GLN A 65 2.30 -1.68 -8.30
CA GLN A 65 3.46 -0.88 -7.91
C GLN A 65 3.34 -0.35 -6.49
N LEU A 66 2.17 0.16 -6.11
CA LEU A 66 1.93 0.63 -4.76
C LEU A 66 2.15 -0.49 -3.73
N ILE A 67 1.61 -1.69 -3.95
CA ILE A 67 1.81 -2.82 -3.05
C ILE A 67 3.29 -3.20 -2.93
N ARG A 68 4.00 -3.34 -4.05
CA ARG A 68 5.45 -3.64 -4.03
C ARG A 68 6.23 -2.61 -3.23
N ASN A 69 5.94 -1.32 -3.44
CA ASN A 69 6.59 -0.24 -2.72
C ASN A 69 6.31 -0.33 -1.21
N LEU A 70 5.07 -0.61 -0.81
CA LEU A 70 4.72 -0.80 0.60
C LEU A 70 5.45 -2.00 1.20
N GLN A 71 5.53 -3.12 0.49
CA GLN A 71 6.26 -4.31 0.97
C GLN A 71 7.75 -4.02 1.15
N HIS A 72 8.37 -3.31 0.20
CA HIS A 72 9.76 -2.86 0.34
C HIS A 72 9.93 -1.96 1.56
N SER A 73 9.09 -0.94 1.70
CA SER A 73 9.17 0.00 2.83
C SER A 73 8.93 -0.69 4.18
N LEU A 74 7.99 -1.64 4.24
CA LEU A 74 7.76 -2.45 5.43
C LEU A 74 8.96 -3.34 5.74
N ASN A 75 9.62 -3.94 4.76
CA ASN A 75 10.85 -4.72 4.99
C ASN A 75 12.05 -3.86 5.45
N LEU A 76 12.03 -2.55 5.19
CA LEU A 76 13.05 -1.62 5.66
C LEU A 76 12.78 -1.09 7.06
N THR A 77 11.51 -1.00 7.45
CA THR A 77 11.06 -0.43 8.74
C THR A 77 10.69 -1.50 9.76
N THR A 78 10.51 -2.75 9.32
CA THR A 78 10.11 -3.90 10.12
C THR A 78 10.88 -5.16 9.68
N ASP A 79 11.06 -6.13 10.57
CA ASP A 79 11.71 -7.41 10.26
C ASP A 79 10.79 -8.44 9.56
N ALA A 80 9.75 -7.96 8.87
CA ALA A 80 8.66 -8.80 8.36
C ALA A 80 9.06 -9.76 7.21
N GLN A 81 10.19 -9.53 6.54
CA GLN A 81 10.70 -10.34 5.41
C GLN A 81 9.60 -10.73 4.42
N LEU A 82 8.79 -9.73 4.04
CA LEU A 82 7.68 -9.89 3.12
C LEU A 82 8.19 -10.31 1.75
N PRO A 83 7.54 -11.29 1.10
CA PRO A 83 7.79 -11.53 -0.30
C PRO A 83 7.36 -10.31 -1.11
N ILE A 84 8.24 -9.83 -1.98
CA ILE A 84 7.92 -8.75 -2.90
C ILE A 84 7.06 -9.34 -4.01
N ASN A 85 5.75 -9.19 -3.84
CA ASN A 85 4.74 -9.66 -4.77
C ASN A 85 3.70 -8.56 -4.97
N GLU A 86 2.66 -8.88 -5.72
CA GLU A 86 1.64 -7.92 -6.11
C GLU A 86 0.36 -8.10 -5.27
N PHE A 87 0.46 -8.66 -4.06
CA PHE A 87 -0.71 -9.01 -3.26
C PHE A 87 -0.62 -8.53 -1.81
N TYR A 88 -1.72 -7.95 -1.33
CA TYR A 88 -1.90 -7.55 0.06
C TYR A 88 -2.36 -8.76 0.90
N GLY A 89 -1.43 -9.69 1.15
CA GLY A 89 -1.72 -10.94 1.86
C GLY A 89 -1.62 -10.84 3.40
N PRO A 90 -1.90 -11.95 4.12
CA PRO A 90 -1.89 -11.98 5.59
C PRO A 90 -0.57 -11.55 6.24
N ARG A 91 0.58 -11.87 5.61
CA ARG A 91 1.89 -11.43 6.11
C ARG A 91 2.03 -9.91 6.05
N MET A 92 1.56 -9.30 4.97
CA MET A 92 1.59 -7.84 4.80
C MET A 92 0.65 -7.16 5.79
N ILE A 93 -0.55 -7.71 6.03
CA ILE A 93 -1.48 -7.23 7.08
C ILE A 93 -0.77 -7.19 8.44
N ARG A 94 -0.10 -8.28 8.83
CA ARG A 94 0.65 -8.35 10.10
C ARG A 94 1.79 -7.34 10.16
N ALA A 95 2.55 -7.18 9.08
CA ALA A 95 3.62 -6.19 9.01
C ALA A 95 3.09 -4.76 9.19
N VAL A 96 1.95 -4.45 8.58
CA VAL A 96 1.29 -3.14 8.75
C VAL A 96 0.77 -2.96 10.18
N MET A 97 0.21 -3.99 10.81
CA MET A 97 -0.16 -3.95 12.23
C MET A 97 1.05 -3.69 13.13
N CYS A 98 2.17 -4.37 12.90
CA CYS A 98 3.41 -4.13 13.63
C CYS A 98 3.91 -2.70 13.43
N PHE A 99 3.90 -2.19 12.20
CA PHE A 99 4.26 -0.80 11.92
C PHE A 99 3.32 0.18 12.63
N GLN A 100 2.01 -0.04 12.57
CA GLN A 100 1.02 0.77 13.27
C GLN A 100 1.26 0.78 14.78
N GLN A 101 1.54 -0.39 15.37
CA GLN A 101 1.89 -0.53 16.78
C GLN A 101 3.14 0.26 17.17
N LEU A 102 4.21 0.20 16.35
CA LEU A 102 5.44 0.94 16.60
C LEU A 102 5.26 2.47 16.56
N HIS A 103 4.17 2.93 15.93
CA HIS A 103 3.86 4.35 15.73
C HIS A 103 2.60 4.81 16.48
N ASP A 104 2.16 4.05 17.49
CA ASP A 104 0.97 4.34 18.30
C ASP A 104 -0.32 4.57 17.46
N MET A 105 -0.40 3.91 16.30
CA MET A 105 -1.56 3.94 15.42
C MET A 105 -2.48 2.74 15.70
N PRO A 106 -3.78 2.83 15.36
CA PRO A 106 -4.69 1.68 15.43
C PRO A 106 -4.16 0.50 14.60
N MET A 107 -4.02 -0.68 15.22
CA MET A 107 -3.50 -1.91 14.58
C MET A 107 -4.53 -2.59 13.67
N THR A 108 -5.03 -1.86 12.67
CA THR A 108 -6.05 -2.35 11.74
C THR A 108 -5.49 -3.25 10.65
N GLY A 109 -4.18 -3.18 10.38
CA GLY A 109 -3.55 -3.81 9.22
C GLY A 109 -3.88 -3.14 7.89
N ILE A 110 -4.54 -1.98 7.92
CA ILE A 110 -4.91 -1.17 6.76
C ILE A 110 -3.84 -0.11 6.53
N ALA A 111 -3.20 -0.14 5.36
CA ALA A 111 -2.23 0.86 4.91
C ALA A 111 -2.94 2.10 4.33
N GLY A 112 -3.70 2.80 5.18
CA GLY A 112 -4.38 4.07 4.85
C GLY A 112 -3.40 5.18 4.44
N SER A 113 -3.92 6.35 4.06
CA SER A 113 -3.06 7.50 3.67
C SER A 113 -2.05 7.87 4.76
N THR A 114 -2.48 7.96 6.02
CA THR A 114 -1.61 8.27 7.17
C THR A 114 -0.48 7.27 7.36
N VAL A 115 -0.79 5.96 7.27
CA VAL A 115 0.21 4.89 7.38
C VAL A 115 1.23 5.01 6.25
N ARG A 116 0.76 5.17 5.00
CA ARG A 116 1.62 5.31 3.82
C ARG A 116 2.53 6.53 3.90
N GLN A 117 2.01 7.67 4.37
CA GLN A 117 2.78 8.90 4.56
C GLN A 117 3.88 8.69 5.60
N LYS A 118 3.54 8.18 6.79
CA LYS A 118 4.50 7.93 7.86
C LYS A 118 5.59 6.95 7.42
N LEU A 119 5.19 5.84 6.79
CA LEU A 119 6.11 4.82 6.27
C LEU A 119 7.10 5.41 5.25
N ASN A 120 6.64 6.28 4.36
CA ASN A 120 7.49 6.96 3.39
C ASN A 120 8.50 7.91 4.05
N GLU A 121 8.09 8.65 5.09
CA GLU A 121 9.00 9.53 5.83
C GLU A 121 10.07 8.75 6.60
N GLU A 122 9.71 7.62 7.22
CA GLU A 122 10.67 6.73 7.88
C GLU A 122 11.71 6.19 6.92
N VAL A 123 11.27 5.66 5.77
CA VAL A 123 12.19 5.13 4.75
C VAL A 123 13.12 6.23 4.24
N LYS A 124 12.61 7.44 3.97
CA LYS A 124 13.47 8.57 3.58
C LYS A 124 14.50 8.89 4.66
N GLN A 125 14.12 8.86 5.94
CA GLN A 125 15.04 9.11 7.05
C GLN A 125 16.13 8.03 7.14
N LEU A 126 15.76 6.76 7.03
CA LEU A 126 16.71 5.64 7.01
C LEU A 126 17.69 5.73 5.85
N LEU A 127 17.19 6.05 4.65
CA LEU A 127 18.05 6.20 3.47
C LEU A 127 19.02 7.39 3.62
N ARG A 128 18.57 8.53 4.14
CA ARG A 128 19.45 9.68 4.43
C ARG A 128 20.57 9.29 5.40
N GLN A 129 20.24 8.60 6.49
CA GLN A 129 21.23 8.16 7.48
C GLN A 129 22.27 7.21 6.87
N ARG A 130 21.83 6.29 6.00
CA ARG A 130 22.73 5.33 5.34
C ARG A 130 23.63 6.00 4.30
N VAL A 131 23.15 7.00 3.57
CA VAL A 131 23.96 7.76 2.61
C VAL A 131 25.04 8.58 3.34
N CYS A 132 24.67 9.31 4.39
CA CYS A 132 25.64 10.08 5.19
C CYS A 132 26.69 9.16 5.87
N ALA A 133 26.31 7.95 6.29
CA ALA A 133 27.24 6.99 6.88
C ALA A 133 28.29 6.47 5.88
N VAL A 134 27.95 6.38 4.59
CA VAL A 134 28.88 5.93 3.53
C VAL A 134 29.82 7.05 3.13
N GLU A 135 29.34 8.30 3.04
CA GLU A 135 30.18 9.46 2.69
C GLU A 135 31.20 9.79 3.79
N GLY A 136 30.87 9.54 5.06
CA GLY A 136 31.79 9.67 6.19
C GLY A 136 32.92 8.62 6.23
N MET A 137 32.83 7.54 5.44
CA MET A 137 33.83 6.46 5.42
C MET A 137 34.86 6.60 4.29
N LEU A 138 34.61 7.49 3.31
CA LEU A 138 35.52 7.76 2.18
C LEU A 138 36.47 8.95 2.42
N VAL A 139 36.22 9.78 3.44
CA VAL A 139 37.10 10.91 3.81
C VAL A 139 38.02 10.49 4.97
N GLY A 140 38.90 9.51 4.70
CA GLY A 140 39.76 8.93 5.72
C GLY A 140 40.98 8.20 5.18
N ASN A 141 41.47 8.56 3.99
CA ASN A 141 42.79 8.17 3.49
C ASN A 141 43.32 9.30 2.59
N GLY A 142 44.27 10.08 3.12
CA GLY A 142 44.93 11.20 2.44
C GLY A 142 45.77 11.98 3.42
#